data_AF-A4BRS4-F1
#
_entry.id   AF-A4BRS4-F1
#
_cell.length_a   1.000
_cell.length_b   1.000
_cell.length_c   1.000
_cell.angle_alpha   90.00
_cell.angle_beta   90.00
_cell.angle_gamma   90.00
#
_symmetry.space_group_name_H-M   'P 1'
#
loop_
_entity.id
_entity.type
_entity.pdbx_description
1 polymer ?
#
loop_
_entity_poly.entity_id
_entity_poly.type
_entity_poly.pdbx_seq_one_letter_code
_entity_poly.pdbx_strand_id
1 'polypeptide(L)' 'MESLEAVASHYGIRVRKTGGSHFVFLHPDSDVAVTVPFKRPIKPVYISQFLALIGDLGEE' A
#
# COMPACT_ATOMS: atom_id res chain seq x y z
N MET A 1 -10.24 5.93 12.47
CA MET A 1 -8.98 5.15 12.39
C MET A 1 -8.89 4.62 10.97
N GLU A 2 -8.26 5.39 10.10
CA GLU A 2 -8.17 5.05 8.67
C GLU A 2 -7.09 3.98 8.47
N SER A 3 -7.47 2.83 7.92
CA SER A 3 -6.54 1.76 7.56
C SER A 3 -5.90 2.08 6.20
N LEU A 4 -4.67 1.59 5.96
CA LEU A 4 -4.01 1.71 4.64
C LEU A 4 -4.88 1.17 3.50
N GLU A 5 -5.74 0.19 3.78
CA GLU A 5 -6.73 -0.34 2.83
C GLU A 5 -7.77 0.70 2.40
N ALA A 6 -8.22 1.58 3.30
CA ALA A 6 -9.17 2.64 2.98
C ALA A 6 -8.55 3.68 2.04
N VAL A 7 -7.29 4.06 2.33
CA VAL A 7 -6.52 4.95 1.46
C VAL A 7 -6.27 4.27 0.11
N ALA A 8 -5.84 3.01 0.11
CA ALA A 8 -5.62 2.24 -1.11
C ALA A 8 -6.89 2.19 -1.99
N SER A 9 -8.05 1.96 -1.38
CA SER A 9 -9.33 1.95 -2.10
C SER A 9 -9.67 3.31 -2.73
N HIS A 10 -9.26 4.43 -2.12
CA HIS A 10 -9.50 5.76 -2.68
C HIS A 10 -8.67 6.01 -3.95
N TYR A 11 -7.43 5.52 -3.96
CA TYR A 11 -6.50 5.65 -5.09
C TYR A 11 -6.57 4.47 -6.10
N GLY A 12 -7.60 3.61 -6.03
CA GLY A 12 -7.71 2.45 -6.93
C GLY A 12 -6.65 1.36 -6.72
N ILE A 13 -5.83 1.47 -5.67
CA ILE A 13 -4.76 0.52 -5.34
C ILE A 13 -5.39 -0.80 -4.87
N ARG A 14 -5.01 -1.89 -5.52
CA ARG A 14 -5.46 -3.24 -5.18
C ARG A 14 -4.67 -3.76 -3.99
N VAL A 15 -5.40 -4.34 -3.03
CA VAL A 15 -4.80 -4.98 -1.85
C VAL A 15 -4.93 -6.50 -1.98
N ARG A 16 -3.78 -7.18 -2.02
CA ARG A 16 -3.71 -8.64 -1.95
C ARG A 16 -3.38 -9.08 -0.53
N LYS A 17 -4.32 -9.79 0.09
CA LYS A 17 -4.13 -10.49 1.35
C LYS A 17 -3.56 -11.86 1.05
N THR A 18 -2.24 -11.98 1.06
CA THR A 18 -1.63 -13.31 1.05
C THR A 18 -1.96 -13.98 2.38
N GLY A 19 -2.23 -15.29 2.41
CA GLY A 19 -2.54 -16.02 3.66
C GLY A 19 -1.42 -16.02 4.71
N GLY A 20 -0.35 -15.23 4.50
CA GLY A 20 0.77 -15.01 5.42
C GLY A 20 0.52 -13.82 6.35
N SER A 21 1.55 -13.00 6.58
CA SER A 21 1.53 -11.88 7.54
C SER A 21 1.61 -10.49 6.89
N HIS A 22 1.49 -10.41 5.56
CA HIS A 22 1.74 -9.20 4.78
C HIS A 22 0.65 -8.89 3.73
N PHE A 23 0.34 -7.60 3.57
CA PHE A 23 -0.56 -7.05 2.55
C PHE A 23 0.33 -6.59 1.41
N VAL A 24 -0.04 -6.93 0.20
CA VAL A 24 0.62 -6.40 -1.00
C VAL A 24 -0.29 -5.37 -1.63
N PHE A 25 0.19 -4.14 -1.74
CA PHE A 25 -0.46 -3.01 -2.41
C PHE A 25 0.15 -2.85 -3.79
N LEU A 26 -0.68 -2.81 -4.83
CA LEU A 26 -0.26 -2.66 -6.21
C LEU A 26 -1.32 -1.92 -7.04
N HIS A 27 -0.90 -1.22 -8.08
CA HIS A 27 -1.77 -0.52 -9.01
C HIS A 27 -1.40 -0.90 -10.44
N PRO A 28 -2.34 -1.04 -11.39
CA PRO A 28 -2.01 -1.36 -12.78
C PRO A 28 -1.13 -0.30 -13.47
N ASP A 29 -1.27 0.97 -13.08
CA ASP A 29 -0.51 2.10 -13.64
C ASP A 29 0.78 2.42 -12.86
N SER A 30 1.21 1.53 -11.96
CA SER A 30 2.47 1.66 -11.22
C SER A 30 3.30 0.38 -11.32
N ASP A 31 4.58 0.53 -11.62
CA ASP A 31 5.55 -0.58 -11.55
C ASP A 31 5.97 -0.91 -10.10
N VAL A 32 5.53 -0.10 -9.13
CA VAL A 32 5.85 -0.27 -7.72
C VAL A 32 4.80 -1.15 -7.02
N ALA A 33 5.28 -2.14 -6.28
CA ALA A 33 4.45 -2.94 -5.38
C ALA A 33 4.98 -2.83 -3.94
N VAL A 34 4.09 -2.52 -3.00
CA VAL A 34 4.46 -2.30 -1.59
C VAL A 34 3.93 -3.43 -0.72
N THR A 35 4.83 -4.07 0.02
CA THR A 35 4.47 -5.15 0.95
C THR A 35 4.53 -4.64 2.39
N VAL A 36 3.40 -4.65 3.10
CA VAL A 36 3.27 -4.11 4.47
C VAL A 36 2.85 -5.20 5.45
N PRO A 37 3.53 -5.37 6.60
CA PRO A 37 3.11 -6.34 7.62
C PRO A 37 1.79 -5.93 8.29
N PHE A 38 0.95 -6.92 8.61
CA PHE A 38 -0.34 -6.69 9.30
C PHE A 38 -0.17 -6.30 10.76
N LYS A 39 0.90 -6.80 11.39
CA LYS A 39 1.11 -6.66 12.83
C LYS A 39 1.39 -5.20 13.17
N ARG A 40 0.55 -4.64 14.02
CA ARG A 40 0.72 -3.28 14.56
C ARG A 40 1.76 -3.29 15.70
N PRO A 41 2.52 -2.19 15.90
CA PRO A 41 2.55 -0.97 15.07
C PRO A 41 3.27 -1.18 13.73
N ILE A 42 2.77 -0.53 12.66
CA ILE A 42 3.46 -0.52 11.36
C ILE A 42 4.66 0.42 11.47
N LYS A 43 5.84 -0.05 11.05
CA LYS A 43 7.04 0.79 11.03
C LYS A 43 6.89 1.94 10.03
N PRO A 44 7.37 3.15 10.34
CA PRO A 44 7.29 4.31 9.45
C PRO A 44 7.79 4.05 8.03
N VAL A 45 8.83 3.23 7.86
CA VAL A 45 9.39 2.85 6.55
C VAL A 45 8.35 2.24 5.60
N TYR A 46 7.35 1.50 6.10
CA TYR A 46 6.29 0.95 5.26
C TYR A 46 5.26 2.00 4.85
N ILE A 47 5.06 3.02 5.69
CA ILE A 47 4.21 4.17 5.35
C ILE A 47 4.90 4.99 4.26
N SER A 48 6.20 5.26 4.37
CA SER A 48 6.97 5.95 3.34
C SER A 48 6.93 5.22 1.99
N GLN A 49 7.07 3.90 1.99
CA GLN A 49 6.95 3.10 0.75
C GLN A 49 5.54 3.17 0.16
N PHE A 50 4.50 3.12 1.00
CA PHE A 50 3.11 3.26 0.55
C PHE A 50 2.82 4.66 -0.04
N LEU A 51 3.38 5.72 0.54
CA LEU A 51 3.30 7.07 0.00
C LEU A 51 4.06 7.20 -1.33
N ALA A 52 5.20 6.52 -1.49
CA ALA A 52 5.91 6.49 -2.76
C ALA A 52 5.07 5.84 -3.87
N LEU A 53 4.34 4.77 -3.57
CA LEU A 53 3.37 4.18 -4.49
C LEU A 53 2.27 5.16 -4.86
N ILE A 54 1.72 5.92 -3.91
CA ILE A 54 0.70 6.95 -4.22
C ILE A 54 1.29 8.08 -5.07
N GLY A 55 2.53 8.50 -4.77
CA GLY A 55 3.23 9.53 -5.54
C GLY A 55 3.43 9.12 -6.99
N ASP A 56 3.82 7.88 -7.24
CA ASP A 56 3.97 7.31 -8.59
C ASP A 56 2.67 7.37 -9.41
N LEU A 57 1.51 7.27 -8.75
CA LEU A 57 0.19 7.40 -9.40
C LEU A 57 -0.24 8.84 -9.68
N GLY A 58 0.40 9.83 -9.06
CA GLY A 58 0.05 11.25 -9.21
C GLY A 58 0.96 12.02 -10.16
N GLU A 59 2.01 11.38 -10.69
CA GLU A 59 2.92 11.97 -11.68
C GLU A 59 2.32 11.78 -13.09
N GLU A 60 1.25 12.54 -13.36
CA GLU A 60 0.69 12.81 -14.70
C GLU A 60 0.93 14.26 -15.13
#